data_AF-A0A832D2W5-F1
#
_entry.id   AF-A0A832D2W5-F1
#
_cell.length_a   1.000
_cell.length_b   1.000
_cell.length_c   1.000
_cell.angle_alpha   90.00
_cell.angle_beta   90.00
_cell.angle_gamma   90.00
#
_symmetry.space_group_name_H-M   'P 1'
#
loop_
_entity.id
_entity.type
_entity.pdbx_description
1 polymer ?
#
loop_
_entity_poly.entity_id
_entity_poly.type
_entity_poly.pdbx_seq_one_letter_code
_entity_poly.pdbx_strand_id
1 'polypeptide(L)'
;MSKSAKPLIFYILFLLVVITVFFIAVVITKISYDETVKTKDEALRKLKIENQKMVSLQAEYQDVTTEDKIRSIAVSQLGMIKRIEPAVVLTVSKDKIEELQEELINKYE
;
A
#
# COMPACT_ATOMS: atom_id res chain seq x y z
N MET A 1 47.70 -57.04 -31.61
CA MET A 1 46.35 -57.10 -31.00
C MET A 1 45.74 -55.72 -31.06
N SER A 2 44.67 -55.53 -31.82
CA SER A 2 43.99 -54.24 -31.99
C SER A 2 43.39 -53.80 -30.66
N LYS A 3 43.91 -52.71 -30.09
CA LYS A 3 43.28 -52.08 -28.93
C LYS A 3 41.91 -51.55 -29.39
N SER A 4 40.86 -52.24 -28.98
CA SER A 4 39.47 -51.89 -29.32
C SER A 4 39.21 -50.43 -28.99
N ALA A 5 38.81 -49.63 -29.99
CA ALA A 5 38.51 -48.19 -29.85
C ALA A 5 37.17 -47.90 -29.16
N LYS A 6 36.36 -48.94 -28.90
CA LYS A 6 35.01 -48.85 -28.31
C LYS A 6 34.94 -48.13 -26.95
N PRO A 7 35.86 -48.32 -25.98
CA PRO A 7 35.79 -47.61 -24.70
C PRO A 7 36.14 -46.12 -24.85
N LEU A 8 37.06 -45.76 -25.75
CA LEU A 8 37.47 -44.37 -25.96
C LEU A 8 36.32 -43.50 -26.50
N ILE A 9 35.53 -44.05 -27.43
CA ILE A 9 34.35 -43.39 -27.99
C ILE A 9 33.31 -43.11 -26.90
N PHE A 10 33.11 -44.05 -25.97
CA PHE A 10 32.16 -43.88 -24.85
C PHE A 10 32.60 -42.77 -23.89
N TYR A 11 33.89 -42.68 -23.58
CA TYR A 11 34.43 -41.60 -22.74
C TYR A 11 34.25 -40.22 -23.40
N ILE A 12 34.48 -40.12 -24.71
CA ILE A 12 34.31 -38.86 -25.46
C ILE A 12 32.83 -38.46 -25.50
N LEU A 13 31.92 -39.42 -25.74
CA LEU A 13 30.47 -39.18 -25.70
C LEU A 13 30.01 -38.71 -24.33
N PHE A 14 30.49 -39.36 -23.26
CA PHE A 14 30.18 -38.96 -21.89
C PHE A 14 30.69 -37.55 -21.58
N LEU A 15 31.91 -37.22 -21.99
CA LEU A 15 32.48 -35.88 -21.83
C LEU A 15 31.63 -34.81 -22.52
N LEU A 16 31.18 -35.06 -23.75
CA LEU A 16 30.31 -34.13 -24.49
C LEU A 16 28.98 -33.91 -23.79
N VAL A 17 28.38 -34.97 -23.23
CA VAL A 17 27.14 -34.85 -22.45
C VAL A 17 27.36 -34.01 -21.20
N VAL A 18 28.43 -34.27 -20.45
CA VAL A 18 28.75 -33.51 -19.23
C VAL A 18 28.94 -32.03 -19.53
N ILE A 19 29.70 -31.70 -20.59
CA ILE A 19 29.90 -30.31 -21.01
C ILE A 19 28.57 -29.66 -21.36
N THR A 20 27.72 -30.35 -22.12
CA THR A 20 26.42 -29.82 -22.53
C THR A 20 25.52 -29.54 -21.33
N VAL A 21 25.43 -30.47 -20.39
CA VAL A 21 24.65 -30.29 -19.15
C VAL A 21 25.18 -29.12 -18.33
N PHE A 22 26.51 -28.97 -18.25
CA PHE A 22 27.12 -27.85 -17.53
C PHE A 22 26.76 -26.51 -18.16
N PHE A 23 26.82 -26.39 -19.49
CA PHE A 23 26.39 -25.19 -20.20
C PHE A 23 24.92 -24.87 -19.94
N ILE A 24 24.04 -25.88 -20.01
CA ILE A 24 22.61 -25.71 -19.72
C ILE A 24 22.40 -25.21 -18.29
N ALA A 25 23.08 -25.79 -17.30
CA ALA A 25 22.97 -25.39 -15.90
C ALA A 25 23.39 -23.93 -15.68
N VAL A 26 24.47 -23.48 -16.32
CA VAL A 26 24.93 -22.09 -16.26
C VAL A 26 23.91 -21.14 -16.87
N VAL A 27 23.36 -21.48 -18.04
CA VAL A 27 22.36 -20.66 -18.73
C VAL A 27 21.08 -20.53 -17.91
N ILE A 28 20.57 -21.64 -17.36
CA ILE A 28 19.37 -21.63 -16.51
C ILE A 28 19.61 -20.75 -15.28
N THR A 29 20.76 -20.92 -14.61
CA THR A 29 21.10 -20.14 -13.42
C THR A 29 21.15 -18.65 -13.74
N LYS A 30 21.75 -18.28 -14.88
CA LYS A 30 21.81 -16.88 -15.34
C LYS A 30 20.41 -16.31 -15.59
N ILE A 31 19.55 -17.04 -16.32
CA ILE A 31 18.19 -16.60 -16.62
C ILE A 31 17.39 -16.42 -15.33
N SER A 32 17.42 -17.41 -14.42
CA SER A 32 16.71 -17.33 -13.15
C SER A 32 17.21 -16.18 -12.27
N TYR A 33 18.51 -15.89 -12.30
CA TYR A 33 19.07 -14.73 -11.61
C TYR A 33 18.54 -13.42 -12.19
N ASP A 34 18.59 -13.26 -13.52
CA ASP A 34 18.12 -12.05 -14.21
C ASP A 34 16.61 -11.83 -13.98
N GLU A 35 15.80 -12.89 -14.01
CA GLU A 35 14.37 -12.82 -13.68
C GLU A 35 14.13 -12.42 -12.22
N THR A 36 14.91 -12.98 -11.28
CA THR A 36 14.81 -12.63 -9.86
C THR A 36 15.17 -11.16 -9.60
N VAL A 37 16.21 -10.66 -10.28
CA VAL A 37 16.61 -9.25 -10.16
C VAL A 37 15.53 -8.34 -10.74
N LYS A 38 15.00 -8.66 -11.92
CA LYS A 38 13.94 -7.90 -12.57
C LYS A 38 12.67 -7.84 -11.72
N THR A 39 12.22 -8.98 -11.19
CA THR A 39 11.02 -9.03 -10.34
C THR A 39 11.19 -8.24 -9.05
N LYS A 40 12.38 -8.28 -8.43
CA LYS A 40 12.70 -7.44 -7.27
C LYS A 40 12.65 -5.95 -7.60
N ASP A 41 13.23 -5.55 -8.72
CA ASP A 41 13.23 -4.14 -9.14
C ASP A 41 11.80 -3.64 -9.43
N GLU A 42 10.99 -4.45 -10.11
CA GLU A 42 9.57 -4.15 -10.34
C GLU A 42 8.78 -4.03 -9.03
N ALA A 43 9.03 -4.92 -8.07
CA ALA A 43 8.39 -4.87 -6.75
C ALA A 43 8.79 -3.61 -5.97
N LEU A 44 10.08 -3.24 -5.96
CA LEU A 44 10.57 -2.00 -5.34
C LEU A 44 9.95 -0.77 -5.99
N ARG A 45 9.83 -0.77 -7.32
CA ARG A 45 9.24 0.34 -8.06
C ARG A 45 7.75 0.49 -7.74
N LYS A 46 6.99 -0.61 -7.68
CA LYS A 46 5.58 -0.61 -7.25
C LYS A 46 5.43 -0.10 -5.82
N LEU A 47 6.27 -0.58 -4.89
CA LEU A 47 6.25 -0.14 -3.50
C LEU A 47 6.51 1.36 -3.38
N LYS A 48 7.47 1.90 -4.14
CA LYS A 48 7.75 3.33 -4.17
C LYS A 48 6.54 4.15 -4.68
N ILE A 49 5.87 3.67 -5.72
CA ILE A 49 4.67 4.32 -6.29
C ILE A 49 3.54 4.32 -5.27
N GLU A 50 3.25 3.19 -4.63
CA GLU A 50 2.19 3.08 -3.62
C GLU A 50 2.49 3.96 -2.39
N ASN A 51 3.74 4.00 -1.93
CA ASN A 51 4.12 4.90 -0.83
C ASN A 51 3.95 6.36 -1.21
N GLN A 52 4.34 6.74 -2.42
CA GLN A 52 4.14 8.12 -2.90
C GLN A 52 2.66 8.47 -2.98
N LYS A 53 1.83 7.52 -3.44
CA LYS A 53 0.37 7.67 -3.48
C LYS A 53 -0.22 7.80 -2.08
N MET A 54 0.24 7.03 -1.11
CA MET A 54 -0.18 7.19 0.29
C MET A 54 0.15 8.58 0.83
N VAL A 55 1.37 9.07 0.59
CA VAL A 55 1.77 10.42 1.01
C VAL A 55 0.91 11.49 0.34
N SER A 56 0.62 11.36 -0.96
CA SER A 56 -0.26 12.31 -1.65
C SER A 56 -1.68 12.28 -1.12
N LEU A 57 -2.25 11.08 -0.86
CA LEU A 57 -3.58 10.97 -0.26
C LEU A 57 -3.63 11.55 1.15
N GLN A 58 -2.57 11.37 1.95
CA GLN A 58 -2.51 11.94 3.29
C GLN A 58 -2.45 13.47 3.24
N ALA A 59 -1.68 14.03 2.32
CA ALA A 59 -1.63 15.47 2.08
C ALA A 59 -2.99 16.02 1.61
N GLU A 60 -3.66 15.32 0.69
CA GLU A 60 -5.00 15.68 0.23
C GLU A 60 -6.02 15.60 1.36
N TYR A 61 -5.98 14.54 2.18
CA TYR A 61 -6.83 14.41 3.36
C TYR A 61 -6.62 15.56 4.34
N GLN A 62 -5.36 15.93 4.61
CA GLN A 62 -5.05 17.08 5.46
C GLN A 62 -5.59 18.39 4.84
N ASP A 63 -5.41 18.62 3.55
CA ASP A 63 -5.93 19.80 2.86
C ASP A 63 -7.45 19.91 2.99
N VAL A 64 -8.20 18.83 2.71
CA VAL A 64 -9.68 18.86 2.76
C VAL A 64 -10.25 18.88 4.18
N THR A 65 -9.50 18.42 5.18
CA THR A 65 -9.92 18.45 6.60
C THR A 65 -9.53 19.73 7.31
N THR A 66 -8.73 20.60 6.68
CA THR A 66 -8.34 21.88 7.27
C THR A 66 -9.56 22.78 7.41
N GLU A 67 -9.76 23.41 8.58
CA GLU A 67 -10.91 24.28 8.85
C GLU A 67 -11.07 25.37 7.78
N ASP A 68 -9.97 25.96 7.34
CA ASP A 68 -9.96 26.99 6.30
C ASP A 68 -10.53 26.49 4.98
N LYS A 69 -10.18 25.25 4.59
CA LYS A 69 -10.67 24.62 3.36
C LYS A 69 -12.15 24.27 3.48
N ILE A 70 -12.56 23.71 4.62
CA ILE A 70 -13.96 23.42 4.92
C ILE A 70 -14.79 24.69 4.90
N ARG A 71 -14.32 25.76 5.57
CA ARG A 71 -14.96 27.07 5.61
C ARG A 71 -15.04 27.70 4.23
N SER A 72 -13.95 27.63 3.45
CA SER A 72 -13.89 28.06 2.06
C SER A 72 -14.94 27.36 1.20
N ILE A 73 -15.03 26.02 1.25
CA ILE A 73 -16.00 25.23 0.49
C ILE A 73 -17.43 25.56 0.94
N ALA A 74 -17.67 25.62 2.25
CA ALA A 74 -18.98 25.95 2.81
C ALA A 74 -19.47 27.33 2.33
N VAL A 75 -18.61 28.35 2.36
CA VAL A 75 -18.98 29.71 1.93
C VAL A 75 -19.10 29.82 0.42
N SER A 76 -18.11 29.34 -0.33
CA SER A 76 -18.00 29.58 -1.78
C SER A 76 -18.86 28.65 -2.64
N GLN A 77 -19.00 27.39 -2.25
CA GLN A 77 -19.70 26.38 -3.05
C GLN A 77 -21.10 26.09 -2.51
N LEU A 78 -21.27 26.09 -1.18
CA LEU A 78 -22.55 25.78 -0.53
C LEU A 78 -23.35 27.03 -0.15
N GLY A 79 -22.79 28.23 -0.38
CA GLY A 79 -23.46 29.50 -0.03
C GLY A 79 -23.74 29.66 1.46
N MET A 80 -23.04 28.91 2.32
CA MET A 80 -23.23 28.97 3.77
C MET A 80 -22.64 30.26 4.31
N ILE A 81 -23.45 31.03 5.02
CA ILE A 81 -23.04 32.26 5.66
C ILE A 81 -22.80 31.97 7.14
N LYS A 82 -21.63 32.33 7.68
CA LYS A 82 -21.35 32.22 9.11
C LYS A 82 -22.34 33.12 9.86
N ARG A 83 -23.33 32.53 10.52
CA ARG A 83 -24.23 33.27 11.41
C ARG A 83 -23.43 33.73 12.64
N ILE A 84 -23.47 35.02 12.90
CA ILE A 84 -22.73 35.68 14.00
C ILE A 84 -23.44 35.40 15.34
N GLU A 85 -24.73 35.04 15.30
CA GLU A 85 -25.56 34.74 16.47
C GLU A 85 -26.29 33.39 16.31
N PRO A 86 -26.47 32.61 17.39
CA PRO A 86 -27.25 31.38 17.36
C PRO A 86 -28.70 31.66 16.95
N ALA A 87 -29.26 30.85 16.05
CA ALA A 87 -30.65 31.01 15.60
C ALA A 87 -31.67 30.86 16.74
N VAL A 88 -31.32 30.12 17.79
CA VAL A 88 -32.12 29.94 19.00
C VAL A 88 -31.16 29.80 20.19
N VAL A 89 -31.24 30.74 21.13
CA VAL A 89 -30.59 30.59 22.44
C VAL A 89 -31.66 30.10 23.41
N LEU A 90 -31.64 28.81 23.72
CA LEU A 90 -32.50 28.23 24.76
C LEU A 90 -31.85 28.49 26.11
N THR A 91 -32.30 29.52 26.80
CA THR A 91 -31.99 29.71 28.22
C THR A 91 -32.83 28.74 29.04
N VAL A 92 -32.19 27.70 29.57
CA VAL A 92 -32.80 26.70 30.45
C VAL A 92 -32.27 26.92 31.87
N SER A 93 -33.12 26.84 32.89
CA SER A 93 -32.71 26.91 34.29
C SER A 93 -31.84 25.69 34.64
N LYS A 94 -30.85 25.90 35.51
CA LYS A 94 -30.00 24.80 36.01
C LYS A 94 -30.80 23.66 36.61
N ASP A 95 -31.84 24.00 37.38
CA ASP A 95 -32.72 23.03 38.04
C ASP A 95 -33.35 22.05 37.03
N LYS A 96 -33.75 22.53 35.84
CA LYS A 96 -34.31 21.70 34.78
C LYS A 96 -33.26 20.79 34.11
N ILE A 97 -31.99 21.18 34.14
CA ILE A 97 -30.90 20.36 33.59
C ILE A 97 -30.59 19.22 34.56
N GLU A 98 -30.57 19.51 35.87
CA GLU A 98 -30.35 18.52 36.92
C GLU A 98 -31.47 17.48 36.96
N GLU A 99 -32.73 17.92 36.87
CA GLU A 99 -33.90 17.03 36.83
C GLU A 99 -33.86 16.07 35.62
N LEU A 100 -33.48 16.58 34.44
CA LEU A 100 -33.35 15.77 33.23
C LEU A 100 -32.16 14.79 33.30
N GLN A 101 -31.09 15.19 33.99
CA GLN A 101 -29.90 14.37 34.18
C GLN A 101 -30.19 13.21 35.14
N GLU A 102 -30.91 13.42 36.23
CA GLU A 102 -31.39 12.35 37.11
C GLU A 102 -32.35 11.40 36.40
N GLU A 103 -33.26 11.92 35.56
CA GLU A 103 -34.19 11.11 34.79
C GLU A 103 -33.47 10.23 33.76
N LEU A 104 -32.40 10.74 33.14
CA LEU A 104 -31.56 9.98 32.20
C LEU A 104 -30.75 8.89 32.91
N ILE A 105 -30.15 9.19 34.06
CA ILE A 105 -29.38 8.23 34.85
C ILE A 105 -30.27 7.07 35.28
N ASN A 106 -31.42 7.34 35.88
CA ASN A 106 -32.36 6.30 36.35
C ASN A 106 -32.93 5.41 35.23
N LYS A 107 -32.88 5.86 33.98
CA LYS A 107 -33.47 5.16 32.83
C LYS A 107 -32.46 4.31 32.06
N TYR A 108 -31.17 4.63 32.15
CA TYR A 108 -30.13 4.02 31.32
C TYR A 108 -28.93 3.47 32.09
N GLU A 109 -28.79 3.77 33.38
CA GLU A 109 -27.88 3.10 34.33
C GLU A 109 -28.67 2.22 35.31
#